data_AF-A0A453L922-F1
#
_entry.id   AF-A0A453L922-F1
#
_cell.length_a   1.000
_cell.length_b   1.000
_cell.length_c   1.000
_cell.angle_alpha   90.00
_cell.angle_beta   90.00
_cell.angle_gamma   90.00
#
_symmetry.space_group_name_H-M   'P 1'
#
loop_
_entity.id
_entity.type
_entity.pdbx_description
1 polymer ?
#
loop_
_entity_poly.entity_id
_entity_poly.type
_entity_poly.pdbx_seq_one_letter_code
_entity_poly.pdbx_strand_id
1 'polypeptide(L)'
;MEDKDIIAHLEQISHPGFDRSKHYLLCSELKQLYVAITRTRQRLWISENTDDYCRPMFDYWKKLCIVEVRSLDSTLIQAMQTGSSSDDWRLRGTKLFNEGQFEMATMCFEKAGDAHREKWAR
;
A
#
# COMPACT_ATOMS: atom_id res chain seq x y z
N MET A 1 -30.21 -40.50 -16.91
CA MET A 1 -29.62 -40.75 -15.58
C MET A 1 -28.14 -40.55 -15.74
N GLU A 2 -27.69 -39.29 -15.76
CA GLU A 2 -26.31 -38.89 -16.02
C GLU A 2 -26.22 -37.45 -15.52
N ASP A 3 -26.09 -37.30 -14.20
CA ASP A 3 -25.93 -36.00 -13.53
C ASP A 3 -25.23 -36.21 -12.17
N LYS A 4 -24.34 -37.20 -12.09
CA LYS A 4 -23.56 -37.50 -10.88
C LYS A 4 -22.07 -37.18 -11.00
N ASP A 5 -21.58 -36.89 -12.21
CA ASP A 5 -20.14 -36.69 -12.45
C ASP A 5 -19.68 -35.23 -12.49
N ILE A 6 -20.60 -34.25 -12.50
CA ILE A 6 -20.22 -32.82 -12.53
C ILE A 6 -19.81 -32.31 -11.13
N ILE A 7 -20.22 -32.99 -10.05
CA ILE A 7 -19.97 -32.55 -8.67
C ILE A 7 -18.63 -33.09 -8.10
N ALA A 8 -17.93 -33.96 -8.83
CA ALA A 8 -16.68 -34.58 -8.35
C ALA A 8 -15.41 -33.71 -8.47
N HIS A 9 -15.50 -32.52 -9.08
CA HIS A 9 -14.34 -31.63 -9.29
C HIS A 9 -14.40 -30.28 -8.55
N LEU A 10 -15.25 -30.17 -7.52
CA LEU A 10 -14.93 -29.27 -6.42
C LEU A 10 -13.78 -29.91 -5.65
N GLU A 11 -12.57 -29.84 -6.21
CA GLU A 11 -11.36 -30.07 -5.47
C GLU A 11 -11.46 -29.21 -4.21
N GLN A 12 -11.67 -29.88 -3.09
CA GLN A 12 -11.49 -29.35 -1.77
C GLN A 12 -10.08 -28.76 -1.79
N ILE A 13 -9.98 -27.44 -1.96
CA ILE A 13 -8.70 -26.73 -1.90
C ILE A 13 -8.22 -26.90 -0.47
N SER A 14 -7.49 -27.98 -0.25
CA SER A 14 -6.78 -28.28 0.98
C SER A 14 -5.71 -27.21 1.09
N HIS A 15 -5.95 -26.20 1.94
CA HIS A 15 -4.91 -25.24 2.28
C HIS A 15 -3.69 -26.03 2.81
N PRO A 16 -2.46 -25.64 2.45
CA PRO A 16 -1.28 -26.31 3.00
C PRO A 16 -1.33 -26.25 4.53
N GLY A 17 -0.99 -27.36 5.18
CA GLY A 17 -0.94 -27.42 6.64
C GLY A 17 0.08 -26.43 7.20
N PHE A 18 -0.22 -25.83 8.35
CA PHE A 18 0.72 -24.93 9.02
C PHE A 18 1.92 -25.72 9.59
N ASP A 19 3.11 -25.44 9.07
CA ASP A 19 4.38 -25.96 9.56
C ASP A 19 5.16 -24.83 10.27
N ARG A 20 5.39 -24.98 11.57
CA ARG A 20 6.08 -23.96 12.38
C ARG A 20 7.51 -23.68 11.92
N SER A 21 8.22 -24.70 11.42
CA SER A 21 9.60 -24.55 10.96
C SER A 21 9.68 -23.83 9.62
N LYS A 22 8.74 -24.11 8.71
CA LYS A 22 8.66 -23.45 7.40
C LYS A 22 8.05 -22.06 7.48
N HIS A 23 7.10 -21.84 8.38
CA HIS A 23 6.33 -20.59 8.49
C HIS A 23 6.73 -19.71 9.68
N TYR A 24 7.96 -19.84 10.18
CA TYR A 24 8.42 -19.08 11.33
C TYR A 24 8.36 -17.55 11.14
N LEU A 25 8.41 -17.07 9.88
CA LEU A 25 8.28 -15.66 9.51
C LEU A 25 6.84 -15.13 9.49
N LEU A 26 5.83 -16.00 9.49
CA LEU A 26 4.44 -15.61 9.30
C LEU A 26 3.97 -14.58 10.34
N CYS A 27 4.37 -14.74 11.60
CA CYS A 27 4.03 -13.78 12.66
C CYS A 27 4.62 -12.39 12.40
N SER A 28 5.85 -12.29 11.91
CA SER A 28 6.46 -11.00 11.56
C SER A 28 5.79 -10.37 10.34
N GLU A 29 5.46 -11.16 9.32
CA GLU A 29 4.80 -10.69 8.10
C GLU A 29 3.38 -10.18 8.39
N LEU A 30 2.61 -10.92 9.18
CA LEU A 30 1.27 -10.48 9.62
C LEU A 30 1.34 -9.19 10.46
N LYS A 31 2.38 -9.05 11.31
CA LYS A 31 2.60 -7.83 12.08
C LYS A 31 2.96 -6.65 11.17
N GLN A 32 3.80 -6.87 10.16
CA GLN A 32 4.14 -5.84 9.17
C GLN A 32 2.89 -5.39 8.40
N LEU A 33 2.06 -6.33 7.96
CA LEU A 33 0.78 -6.05 7.31
C LEU A 33 -0.15 -5.24 8.22
N TYR A 34 -0.31 -5.65 9.49
CA TYR A 34 -1.09 -4.90 10.49
C TYR A 34 -0.61 -3.46 10.63
N VAL A 35 0.72 -3.25 10.71
CA VAL A 35 1.30 -1.91 10.80
C VAL A 35 1.03 -1.10 9.53
N ALA A 36 1.22 -1.68 8.34
CA ALA A 36 0.97 -1.01 7.07
C ALA A 36 -0.49 -0.52 6.97
N ILE A 37 -1.45 -1.39 7.33
CA ILE A 37 -2.88 -1.05 7.34
C ILE A 37 -3.15 0.08 8.33
N THR A 38 -2.69 -0.04 9.57
CA THR A 38 -3.03 0.92 10.64
C THR A 38 -2.28 2.25 10.56
N ARG A 39 -1.14 2.32 9.84
CA ARG A 39 -0.37 3.56 9.63
C ARG A 39 -0.83 4.35 8.40
N THR A 40 -1.52 3.71 7.48
CA THR A 40 -2.04 4.37 6.28
C THR A 40 -3.08 5.41 6.67
N ARG A 41 -2.92 6.65 6.18
CA ARG A 41 -3.83 7.76 6.50
C ARG A 41 -4.93 7.98 5.47
N GLN A 42 -4.67 7.65 4.20
CA GLN A 42 -5.58 7.95 3.09
C GLN A 42 -5.87 6.70 2.26
N ARG A 43 -4.84 6.13 1.62
CA ARG A 43 -5.00 4.96 0.74
C ARG A 43 -3.78 4.05 0.82
N LEU A 44 -4.02 2.75 0.99
CA LEU A 44 -2.99 1.73 1.01
C LEU A 44 -2.96 1.06 -0.36
N TRP A 45 -1.77 1.06 -0.98
CA TRP A 45 -1.51 0.32 -2.21
C TRP A 45 -0.60 -0.85 -1.89
N ILE A 46 -1.03 -2.07 -2.23
CA ILE A 46 -0.22 -3.28 -2.13
C ILE A 46 0.03 -3.75 -3.57
N SER A 47 1.31 -3.83 -3.94
CA SER A 47 1.75 -4.30 -5.26
C SER A 47 2.63 -5.53 -5.05
N GLU A 48 2.32 -6.60 -5.76
CA GLU A 48 3.09 -7.83 -5.80
C GLU A 48 3.30 -8.21 -7.27
N ASN A 49 4.52 -8.60 -7.62
CA ASN A 49 4.90 -8.95 -9.00
C ASN A 49 4.83 -10.45 -9.25
N THR A 50 4.73 -11.26 -8.19
CA THR A 50 4.68 -12.72 -8.28
C THR A 50 3.28 -13.23 -7.97
N ASP A 51 2.56 -13.63 -9.02
CA ASP A 51 1.17 -14.08 -8.94
C ASP A 51 1.00 -15.33 -8.06
N ASP A 52 2.00 -16.22 -8.04
CA ASP A 52 1.93 -17.53 -7.39
C ASP A 52 1.76 -17.45 -5.85
N TYR A 53 2.30 -16.42 -5.21
CA TYR A 53 2.29 -16.30 -3.74
C TYR A 53 1.17 -15.43 -3.19
N CYS A 54 0.70 -14.43 -3.96
CA CYS A 54 -0.27 -13.46 -3.47
C CYS A 54 -1.73 -13.82 -3.78
N ARG A 55 -1.98 -14.69 -4.76
CA ARG A 55 -3.34 -15.11 -5.16
C ARG A 55 -4.22 -15.52 -3.97
N PRO A 56 -3.77 -16.37 -3.02
CA PRO A 56 -4.60 -16.76 -1.88
C PRO A 56 -5.07 -15.57 -1.03
N MET A 57 -4.18 -14.59 -0.80
CA MET A 57 -4.51 -13.38 -0.03
C MET A 57 -5.43 -12.44 -0.81
N PHE A 58 -5.17 -12.24 -2.11
CA PHE A 58 -6.05 -11.45 -2.97
C PHE A 58 -7.46 -12.06 -3.04
N ASP A 59 -7.57 -13.37 -3.22
CA ASP A 59 -8.85 -14.07 -3.27
C ASP A 59 -9.59 -14.00 -1.94
N TYR A 60 -8.88 -14.16 -0.83
CA TYR A 60 -9.46 -14.02 0.51
C TYR A 60 -10.02 -12.60 0.73
N TRP A 61 -9.24 -11.56 0.44
CA TRP A 61 -9.69 -10.17 0.61
C TRP A 61 -10.78 -9.77 -0.39
N LYS A 62 -10.73 -10.27 -1.63
CA LYS A 62 -11.80 -10.09 -2.63
C LYS A 62 -13.10 -10.73 -2.13
N LYS A 63 -13.06 -11.94 -1.56
CA LYS A 63 -14.24 -12.61 -0.97
C LYS A 63 -14.83 -11.83 0.20
N LEU A 64 -13.99 -11.15 0.98
CA LEU A 64 -14.43 -10.26 2.05
C LEU A 64 -14.92 -8.89 1.54
N CYS A 65 -14.76 -8.59 0.25
CA CYS A 65 -15.11 -7.31 -0.37
C CYS A 65 -14.42 -6.09 0.28
N ILE A 66 -13.18 -6.26 0.77
CA ILE A 66 -12.42 -5.20 1.45
C ILE A 66 -11.28 -4.60 0.60
N VAL A 67 -11.06 -5.13 -0.59
CA VAL A 67 -10.03 -4.65 -1.52
C VAL A 67 -10.58 -4.49 -2.93
N GLU A 68 -9.96 -3.59 -3.67
CA GLU A 68 -10.14 -3.43 -5.10
C GLU A 68 -8.87 -3.94 -5.81
N VAL A 69 -9.00 -4.96 -6.65
CA VAL A 69 -7.86 -5.50 -7.43
C VAL A 69 -7.88 -4.88 -8.82
N ARG A 70 -6.76 -4.25 -9.19
CA ARG A 70 -6.59 -3.53 -10.46
C ARG A 70 -5.24 -3.88 -11.08
N SER A 71 -5.19 -3.87 -12.41
CA SER A 71 -3.93 -3.80 -13.15
C SER A 71 -3.33 -2.39 -13.03
N LEU A 72 -2.00 -2.29 -13.12
CA LEU A 72 -1.31 -1.00 -13.11
C LEU A 72 -1.49 -0.28 -14.46
N ASP A 73 -2.59 0.44 -14.62
CA ASP A 73 -2.88 1.27 -15.80
C ASP A 73 -2.61 2.76 -15.54
N SER A 74 -2.67 3.57 -16.61
CA SER A 74 -2.40 5.01 -16.54
C SER A 74 -3.34 5.76 -15.60
N THR A 75 -4.60 5.32 -15.49
CA THR A 75 -5.59 5.97 -14.62
C THR A 75 -5.30 5.69 -13.14
N LEU A 76 -4.89 4.45 -12.83
CA LEU A 76 -4.46 4.06 -11.49
C LEU A 76 -3.18 4.78 -11.09
N ILE A 77 -2.20 4.85 -11.99
CA ILE A 77 -0.95 5.60 -11.76
C ILE A 77 -1.26 7.07 -11.43
N GLN A 78 -2.16 7.70 -12.18
CA GLN A 78 -2.58 9.07 -11.91
C GLN A 78 -3.28 9.20 -10.54
N ALA A 79 -4.12 8.22 -10.16
CA ALA A 79 -4.74 8.20 -8.84
C ALA A 79 -3.72 7.95 -7.70
N MET A 80 -2.64 7.21 -7.95
CA MET A 80 -1.53 7.05 -7.00
C MET A 80 -0.74 8.35 -6.83
N GLN A 81 -0.67 9.18 -7.88
CA GLN A 81 -0.01 10.48 -7.88
C GLN A 81 -0.82 11.59 -7.19
N THR A 82 -1.88 11.26 -6.43
CA THR A 82 -2.61 12.25 -5.62
C THR A 82 -1.71 12.82 -4.53
N GLY A 83 -0.90 13.80 -4.90
CA GLY A 83 0.10 14.43 -4.07
C GLY A 83 -0.45 15.59 -3.27
N SER A 84 0.33 16.03 -2.28
CA SER A 84 0.07 17.25 -1.53
C SER A 84 0.05 18.46 -2.47
N SER A 85 -0.89 19.38 -2.22
CA SER A 85 -0.98 20.65 -2.94
C SER A 85 0.22 21.57 -2.64
N SER A 86 0.42 22.61 -3.46
CA SER A 86 1.46 23.62 -3.17
C SER A 86 1.30 24.23 -1.76
N ASP A 87 0.06 24.47 -1.32
CA ASP A 87 -0.22 25.03 0.00
C ASP A 87 0.09 24.03 1.13
N ASP A 88 -0.21 22.74 0.94
CA ASP A 88 0.16 21.68 1.89
C ASP A 88 1.68 21.62 2.09
N TRP A 89 2.44 21.67 0.98
CA TRP A 89 3.89 21.71 1.02
C TRP A 89 4.41 22.98 1.73
N ARG A 90 3.79 24.15 1.47
CA ARG A 90 4.17 25.41 2.13
C ARG A 90 3.91 25.36 3.64
N LEU A 91 2.76 24.83 4.06
CA LEU A 91 2.40 24.69 5.47
C LEU A 91 3.36 23.71 6.17
N ARG A 92 3.64 22.57 5.54
CA ARG A 92 4.58 21.58 6.07
C ARG A 92 5.99 22.14 6.18
N GLY A 93 6.46 22.85 5.15
CA GLY A 93 7.77 23.52 5.15
C GLY A 93 7.89 24.55 6.27
N THR A 94 6.86 25.37 6.49
CA THR A 94 6.83 26.36 7.58
C THR A 94 6.94 25.69 8.95
N LYS A 95 6.23 24.58 9.16
CA LYS A 95 6.33 23.81 10.40
C LYS A 95 7.75 23.28 10.63
N LEU A 96 8.34 22.64 9.62
CA LEU A 96 9.70 22.08 9.68
C LEU A 96 10.76 23.16 9.91
N PHE A 97 10.60 24.32 9.28
CA PHE A 97 11.49 25.46 9.47
C PHE A 97 11.48 25.95 10.92
N ASN A 98 10.30 26.08 11.53
CA ASN A 98 10.16 26.48 12.94
C ASN A 98 10.69 25.42 13.91
N GLU A 99 10.74 24.15 13.50
CA GLU A 99 11.34 23.04 14.25
C GLU A 99 12.88 22.94 14.04
N GLY A 100 13.47 23.84 13.24
CA GLY A 100 14.91 23.86 12.93
C GLY A 100 15.34 22.82 11.88
N GLN A 101 14.38 22.14 11.22
CA GLN A 101 14.64 21.12 10.21
C GLN A 101 14.74 21.74 8.82
N PHE A 102 15.77 22.57 8.62
CA PHE A 102 15.92 23.46 7.47
C PHE A 102 16.05 22.73 6.12
N GLU A 103 16.76 21.60 6.06
CA GLU A 103 16.93 20.81 4.83
C GLU A 103 15.57 20.27 4.33
N MET A 104 14.79 19.67 5.23
CA MET A 104 13.46 19.17 4.88
C MET A 104 12.47 20.32 4.59
N ALA A 105 12.61 21.45 5.27
CA ALA A 105 11.82 22.65 4.99
C ALA A 105 12.09 23.20 3.58
N THR A 106 13.37 23.27 3.18
CA THR A 106 13.80 23.68 1.84
C THR A 106 13.17 22.80 0.76
N MET A 107 13.25 21.48 0.90
CA MET A 107 12.59 20.54 -0.02
C MET A 107 11.08 20.78 -0.12
N CYS A 108 10.43 21.12 1.01
CA CYS A 108 9.00 21.42 1.00
C CYS A 108 8.70 22.73 0.26
N PHE A 109 9.51 23.77 0.44
CA PHE A 109 9.31 25.05 -0.26
C PHE A 109 9.59 24.94 -1.76
N GLU A 110 10.59 24.15 -2.16
CA GLU A 110 10.83 23.81 -3.57
C GLU A 110 9.60 23.13 -4.20
N LYS A 111 9.06 22.10 -3.55
CA LYS A 111 7.83 21.42 -4.01
C LYS A 111 6.59 22.31 -4.01
N ALA A 112 6.56 23.32 -3.15
CA ALA A 112 5.51 24.33 -3.13
C ALA A 112 5.69 25.39 -4.25
N GLY A 113 6.85 25.49 -4.89
CA GLY A 113 7.21 26.57 -5.79
C GLY A 113 7.47 27.91 -5.09
N ASP A 114 7.77 27.91 -3.78
CA ASP A 114 8.03 29.11 -2.98
C ASP A 114 9.53 29.42 -2.93
N ALA A 115 10.05 30.02 -4.01
CA ALA A 115 11.47 30.32 -4.17
C ALA A 115 12.03 31.28 -3.10
N HIS A 116 11.19 32.11 -2.50
CA HIS A 116 11.64 33.01 -1.42
C HIS A 116 11.90 32.21 -0.14
N ARG A 117 10.94 31.39 0.30
CA ARG A 117 11.11 30.57 1.51
C ARG A 117 12.13 29.46 1.33
N GLU A 118 12.26 28.92 0.12
CA GLU A 118 13.32 27.97 -0.22
C GLU A 118 14.71 28.57 0.05
N LYS A 119 14.99 29.77 -0.46
CA LYS A 119 16.27 30.45 -0.22
C LYS A 119 16.48 30.84 1.24
N TRP A 120 15.41 31.17 1.94
CA TRP A 120 15.48 31.51 3.37
C TRP A 120 15.77 30.31 4.27
N ALA A 121 15.41 29.11 3.82
CA ALA A 121 15.62 27.85 4.52
C ALA A 121 16.94 27.14 4.18
N ARG A 122 17.73 27.67 3.24
CA ARG A 122 19.10 27.22 2.97
C ARG A 122 20.09 27.90 3.91
#